data_AF-A0A4R6DKN8-F1
#
_entry.id   AF-A0A4R6DKN8-F1
#
_cell.length_a   1.000
_cell.length_b   1.000
_cell.length_c   1.000
_cell.angle_alpha   90.00
_cell.angle_beta   90.00
_cell.angle_gamma   90.00
#
_symmetry.space_group_name_H-M   'P 1'
#
loop_
_entity.id
_entity.type
_entity.pdbx_description
1 polymer ?
#
loop_
_entity_poly.entity_id
_entity_poly.type
_entity_poly.pdbx_seq_one_letter_code
_entity_poly.pdbx_strand_id
1 'polypeptide(L)'
;MTLEFRVQHDVATDAAPLPSVPTRTGFRGLLDRLTARREAARVRRVEARLQELSDLERLLSGARSVIERGWIQHAWFAYVDEHGRMRKASSAAAMDVQGRPLVAACLVGSVVSAAGGPHAVHSQEVQRALDLVWHALAVEEGQPVLWCPAPDIRMGRVRDLTSWNDSPARNSGEVAGLLLTAERVAVHEAERVRERAVARSRA
;
A
#
# COMPACT_ATOMS: atom_id res chain seq x y z
N MET A 1 23.04 -39.59 -59.55
CA MET A 1 22.31 -38.44 -58.97
C MET A 1 22.06 -38.76 -57.50
N THR A 2 23.06 -38.66 -56.62
CA THR A 2 23.44 -37.48 -55.81
C THR A 2 22.29 -36.92 -54.98
N LEU A 3 22.34 -37.17 -53.68
CA LEU A 3 22.37 -36.15 -52.62
C LEU A 3 22.61 -36.87 -51.28
N GLU A 4 23.88 -36.99 -50.89
CA GLU A 4 24.21 -37.33 -49.51
C GLU A 4 23.96 -36.11 -48.62
N PHE A 5 23.04 -36.24 -47.68
CA PHE A 5 22.70 -35.20 -46.72
C PHE A 5 23.68 -35.27 -45.54
N ARG A 6 24.78 -34.53 -45.64
CA ARG A 6 25.76 -34.40 -44.56
C ARG A 6 25.27 -33.33 -43.57
N VAL A 7 24.69 -33.75 -42.45
CA VAL A 7 24.31 -32.85 -41.35
C VAL A 7 25.58 -32.43 -40.60
N GLN A 8 26.10 -31.23 -40.88
CA GLN A 8 27.10 -30.59 -40.03
C GLN A 8 26.43 -30.18 -38.71
N HIS A 9 26.80 -30.85 -37.62
CA HIS A 9 26.50 -30.41 -36.27
C HIS A 9 27.53 -29.34 -35.88
N ASP A 10 27.24 -28.07 -36.13
CA ASP A 10 27.94 -26.96 -35.47
C ASP A 10 27.44 -26.85 -34.03
N VAL A 11 27.95 -27.72 -33.17
CA VAL A 11 27.87 -27.52 -31.72
C VAL A 11 28.99 -26.58 -31.36
N ALA A 12 28.70 -25.27 -31.38
CA ALA A 12 29.51 -24.28 -30.69
C ALA A 12 29.45 -24.59 -29.19
N THR A 13 30.33 -25.49 -28.75
CA THR A 13 30.58 -25.80 -27.34
C THR A 13 31.41 -24.66 -26.78
N ASP A 14 30.80 -23.48 -26.64
CA ASP A 14 31.36 -22.42 -25.79
C ASP A 14 30.80 -22.58 -24.37
N ALA A 15 31.09 -23.74 -23.79
CA ALA A 15 30.96 -23.99 -22.37
C ALA A 15 32.29 -23.62 -21.71
N ALA A 16 32.73 -22.38 -21.89
CA ALA A 16 33.77 -21.82 -21.03
C ALA A 16 33.23 -21.88 -19.59
N PRO A 17 33.90 -22.58 -18.66
CA PRO A 17 33.45 -22.57 -17.27
C PRO A 17 33.48 -21.13 -16.78
N LEU A 18 32.33 -20.62 -16.35
CA LEU A 18 32.26 -19.38 -15.58
C LEU A 18 33.36 -19.45 -14.52
N PRO A 19 34.23 -18.43 -14.39
CA PRO A 19 35.31 -18.47 -13.41
C PRO A 19 34.69 -18.76 -12.05
N SER A 20 35.01 -19.93 -11.52
CA SER A 20 34.57 -20.36 -10.20
C SER A 20 35.05 -19.30 -9.22
N VAL A 21 34.11 -18.50 -8.70
CA VAL A 21 34.40 -17.50 -7.67
C VAL A 21 35.18 -18.23 -6.59
N PRO A 22 36.43 -17.85 -6.30
CA PRO A 22 37.24 -18.61 -5.36
C PRO A 22 36.49 -18.62 -4.04
N THR A 23 36.06 -19.80 -3.61
CA THR A 23 35.52 -20.02 -2.28
C THR A 23 36.65 -19.74 -1.31
N ARG A 24 36.77 -18.48 -0.88
CA ARG A 24 37.63 -18.07 0.21
C ARG A 24 37.21 -18.89 1.42
N THR A 25 38.00 -19.88 1.80
CA THR A 25 37.73 -20.74 2.95
C THR A 25 38.19 -20.05 4.23
N GLY A 26 37.47 -20.30 5.34
CA GLY A 26 37.77 -19.72 6.65
C GLY A 26 36.96 -18.47 7.01
N PHE A 27 37.40 -17.73 8.03
CA PHE A 27 36.67 -16.61 8.65
C PHE A 27 36.29 -15.51 7.64
N ARG A 28 37.16 -15.22 6.66
CA ARG A 28 36.87 -14.24 5.59
C ARG A 28 35.71 -14.68 4.69
N GLY A 29 35.63 -15.96 4.32
CA GLY A 29 34.48 -16.46 3.55
C GLY A 29 33.16 -16.46 4.33
N LEU A 30 33.22 -16.64 5.65
CA LEU A 30 32.04 -16.50 6.51
C LEU A 30 31.57 -15.03 6.57
N LEU A 31 32.51 -14.09 6.73
CA LEU A 31 32.21 -12.66 6.71
C LEU A 31 31.62 -12.22 5.36
N ASP A 32 32.21 -12.64 4.24
CA ASP A 32 31.71 -12.35 2.89
C ASP A 32 30.27 -12.90 2.67
N ARG A 33 29.97 -14.09 3.21
CA ARG A 33 28.58 -14.62 3.18
C ARG A 33 27.64 -13.82 4.07
N LEU A 34 28.09 -13.35 5.23
CA LEU A 34 27.27 -12.54 6.13
C LEU A 34 26.99 -11.16 5.56
N THR A 35 27.97 -10.52 4.90
CA THR A 35 27.76 -9.25 4.20
C THR A 35 26.79 -9.42 3.03
N ALA A 36 26.99 -10.43 2.17
CA ALA A 36 26.07 -10.72 1.07
C ALA A 36 24.64 -11.01 1.56
N ARG A 37 24.47 -11.77 2.65
CA ARG A 37 23.15 -12.01 3.26
C ARG A 37 22.50 -10.74 3.78
N ARG A 38 23.29 -9.85 4.41
CA ARG A 38 22.80 -8.56 4.92
C ARG A 38 22.39 -7.65 3.78
N GLU A 39 23.15 -7.61 2.70
CA GLU A 39 22.84 -6.82 1.50
C GLU A 39 21.56 -7.34 0.83
N ALA A 40 21.46 -8.65 0.59
CA ALA A 40 20.25 -9.24 0.05
C ALA A 40 19.02 -9.01 0.95
N ALA A 41 19.17 -9.08 2.28
CA ALA A 41 18.10 -8.76 3.21
C ALA A 41 17.71 -7.28 3.20
N ARG A 42 18.66 -6.37 2.92
CA ARG A 42 18.38 -4.94 2.77
C ARG A 42 17.59 -4.66 1.50
N VAL A 43 18.03 -5.20 0.35
CA VAL A 43 17.33 -5.07 -0.94
C VAL A 43 15.90 -5.54 -0.81
N ARG A 44 15.68 -6.75 -0.26
CA ARG A 44 14.33 -7.28 -0.02
C ARG A 44 13.44 -6.40 0.86
N ARG A 45 14.00 -5.74 1.88
CA ARG A 45 13.23 -4.81 2.73
C ARG A 45 12.83 -3.54 1.98
N VAL A 46 13.72 -3.01 1.14
CA VAL A 46 13.42 -1.85 0.29
C VAL A 46 12.33 -2.22 -0.71
N GLU A 47 12.48 -3.34 -1.41
CA GLU A 47 11.47 -3.85 -2.35
C GLU A 47 10.13 -4.08 -1.67
N ALA A 48 10.09 -4.76 -0.52
CA ALA A 48 8.87 -4.97 0.24
C ALA A 48 8.20 -3.65 0.65
N ARG A 49 9.00 -2.65 1.03
CA ARG A 49 8.47 -1.33 1.41
C ARG A 49 7.91 -0.56 0.21
N LEU A 50 8.56 -0.66 -0.96
CA LEU A 50 8.06 -0.05 -2.19
C LEU A 50 6.77 -0.73 -2.66
N GLN A 51 6.70 -2.05 -2.57
CA GLN A 51 5.49 -2.80 -2.89
C GLN A 51 4.34 -2.38 -1.96
N GLU A 52 4.60 -2.32 -0.66
CA GLU A 52 3.61 -1.87 0.31
C GLU A 52 3.08 -0.46 -0.01
N LEU A 53 3.94 0.49 -0.36
CA LEU A 53 3.49 1.84 -0.71
C LEU A 53 2.63 1.86 -1.98
N SER A 54 2.96 1.01 -2.97
CA SER A 54 2.12 0.82 -4.16
C SER A 54 0.78 0.16 -3.83
N ASP A 55 0.74 -0.77 -2.88
CA ASP A 55 -0.50 -1.38 -2.39
C ASP A 55 -1.39 -0.34 -1.71
N LEU A 56 -0.80 0.50 -0.86
CA LEU A 56 -1.50 1.60 -0.19
C LEU A 56 -2.05 2.63 -1.19
N GLU A 57 -1.27 3.00 -2.22
CA GLU A 57 -1.75 3.87 -3.31
C GLU A 57 -2.99 3.27 -3.99
N ARG A 58 -2.93 1.99 -4.37
CA ARG A 58 -4.07 1.29 -5.00
C ARG A 58 -5.28 1.22 -4.08
N LEU A 59 -5.07 0.97 -2.79
CA LEU A 59 -6.14 0.96 -1.80
C LEU A 59 -6.81 2.33 -1.68
N LEU A 60 -6.03 3.42 -1.64
CA LEU A 60 -6.57 4.78 -1.58
C LEU A 60 -7.32 5.17 -2.86
N SER A 61 -6.84 4.74 -4.02
CA SER A 61 -7.55 4.90 -5.29
C SER A 61 -8.89 4.15 -5.29
N GLY A 62 -8.90 2.91 -4.77
CA GLY A 62 -10.12 2.14 -4.58
C GLY A 62 -11.11 2.82 -3.61
N ALA A 63 -10.60 3.41 -2.53
CA ALA A 63 -11.39 4.19 -1.58
C ALA A 63 -12.00 5.43 -2.25
N ARG A 64 -11.24 6.13 -3.10
CA ARG A 64 -11.75 7.26 -3.88
C ARG A 64 -12.90 6.83 -4.79
N SER A 65 -12.76 5.70 -5.48
CA SER A 65 -13.87 5.15 -6.28
C SER A 65 -15.11 4.79 -5.43
N VAL A 66 -14.95 4.39 -4.16
CA VAL A 66 -16.10 4.19 -3.26
C VAL A 66 -16.81 5.52 -2.98
N ILE A 67 -16.06 6.58 -2.68
CA ILE A 67 -16.60 7.93 -2.43
C ILE A 67 -17.34 8.47 -3.66
N GLU A 68 -16.75 8.29 -4.86
CA GLU A 68 -17.33 8.73 -6.13
C GLU A 68 -18.67 8.02 -6.44
N ARG A 69 -18.84 6.76 -6.02
CA ARG A 69 -20.11 6.04 -6.13
C ARG A 69 -21.16 6.48 -5.11
N GLY A 70 -20.72 6.83 -3.91
CA GLY A 70 -21.62 7.22 -2.84
C GLY A 70 -20.86 7.68 -1.61
N TRP A 71 -21.08 8.93 -1.23
CA TRP A 71 -20.53 9.55 -0.04
C TRP A 71 -21.63 9.87 0.97
N ILE A 72 -21.31 9.71 2.26
CA ILE A 72 -22.21 10.04 3.37
C ILE A 72 -21.46 10.69 4.53
N GLN A 73 -22.24 11.38 5.37
CA GLN A 73 -21.83 11.95 6.64
C GLN A 73 -22.54 11.26 7.82
N HIS A 74 -21.95 11.39 9.01
CA HIS A 74 -22.51 10.96 10.30
C HIS A 74 -22.77 9.45 10.41
N ALA A 75 -22.22 8.66 9.50
CA ALA A 75 -22.25 7.20 9.50
C ALA A 75 -21.05 6.69 8.69
N TRP A 76 -20.59 5.48 9.00
CA TRP A 76 -19.47 4.86 8.28
C TRP A 76 -19.92 4.27 6.95
N PHE A 77 -21.09 3.62 6.93
CA PHE A 77 -21.62 2.95 5.76
C PHE A 77 -23.12 3.21 5.63
N ALA A 78 -23.59 3.29 4.38
CA ALA A 78 -24.97 3.07 4.01
C ALA A 78 -25.04 1.82 3.13
N TYR A 79 -25.97 0.92 3.43
CA TYR A 79 -26.09 -0.38 2.77
C TYR A 79 -27.55 -0.77 2.60
N VAL A 80 -27.80 -1.77 1.75
CA VAL A 80 -29.13 -2.36 1.57
C VAL A 80 -29.28 -3.58 2.49
N ASP A 81 -30.30 -3.57 3.36
CA ASP A 81 -30.62 -4.71 4.22
C ASP A 81 -31.28 -5.87 3.45
N GLU A 82 -31.52 -6.99 4.13
CA GLU A 82 -32.17 -8.18 3.55
C GLU A 82 -33.59 -7.91 3.02
N HIS A 83 -34.22 -6.82 3.45
CA HIS A 83 -35.55 -6.41 3.01
C HIS A 83 -35.50 -5.36 1.88
N GLY A 84 -34.32 -5.11 1.30
CA GLY A 84 -34.13 -4.13 0.24
C GLY A 84 -34.15 -2.67 0.72
N ARG A 85 -34.10 -2.42 2.04
CA ARG A 85 -34.16 -1.05 2.59
C ARG A 85 -32.77 -0.50 2.85
N MET A 86 -32.60 0.79 2.59
CA MET A 86 -31.38 1.49 2.93
C MET A 86 -31.25 1.66 4.45
N ARG A 87 -30.12 1.23 5.00
CA ARG A 87 -29.75 1.38 6.41
C ARG A 87 -28.39 2.06 6.52
N LYS A 88 -28.17 2.76 7.62
CA LYS A 88 -26.87 3.35 7.97
C LYS A 88 -26.25 2.59 9.14
N ALA A 89 -24.93 2.42 9.11
CA ALA A 89 -24.15 1.85 10.21
C ALA A 89 -23.08 2.84 10.66
N SER A 90 -22.95 3.02 11.98
CA SER A 90 -21.81 3.67 12.60
C SER A 90 -20.61 2.71 12.67
N SER A 91 -19.46 3.19 13.17
CA SER A 91 -18.30 2.34 13.43
C SER A 91 -18.62 1.15 14.34
N ALA A 92 -19.45 1.35 15.38
CA ALA A 92 -19.83 0.30 16.33
C ALA A 92 -20.67 -0.81 15.71
N ALA A 93 -21.43 -0.50 14.66
CA ALA A 93 -22.28 -1.44 13.92
C ALA A 93 -21.68 -1.81 12.55
N ALA A 94 -20.39 -1.56 12.32
CA ALA A 94 -19.75 -1.77 11.03
C ALA A 94 -19.86 -3.23 10.56
N MET A 95 -19.78 -4.20 11.48
CA MET A 95 -19.88 -5.62 11.15
C MET A 95 -21.25 -6.02 10.57
N ASP A 96 -22.32 -5.28 10.86
CA ASP A 96 -23.66 -5.54 10.32
C ASP A 96 -23.77 -5.30 8.81
N VAL A 97 -22.75 -4.66 8.22
CA VAL A 97 -22.65 -4.36 6.79
C VAL A 97 -21.98 -5.50 6.01
N GLN A 98 -21.31 -6.44 6.70
CA GLN A 98 -20.50 -7.47 6.05
C GLN A 98 -21.33 -8.29 5.05
N GLY A 99 -20.83 -8.39 3.81
CA GLY A 99 -21.49 -9.13 2.73
C GLY A 99 -22.75 -8.46 2.16
N ARG A 100 -23.14 -7.27 2.65
CA ARG A 100 -24.29 -6.53 2.15
C ARG A 100 -23.90 -5.52 1.06
N PRO A 101 -24.78 -5.24 0.09
CA PRO A 101 -24.50 -4.26 -0.95
C PRO A 101 -24.27 -2.87 -0.34
N LEU A 102 -23.06 -2.33 -0.55
CA LEU A 102 -22.71 -0.98 -0.12
C LEU A 102 -23.31 0.05 -1.07
N VAL A 103 -24.01 1.03 -0.52
CA VAL A 103 -24.58 2.17 -1.25
C VAL A 103 -23.63 3.38 -1.19
N ALA A 104 -23.12 3.68 0.01
CA ALA A 104 -22.24 4.82 0.23
C ALA A 104 -21.37 4.61 1.47
N ALA A 105 -20.25 5.32 1.56
CA ALA A 105 -19.39 5.33 2.74
C ALA A 105 -18.89 6.74 3.07
N CYS A 106 -18.51 6.97 4.33
CA CYS A 106 -17.73 8.16 4.68
C CYS A 106 -16.26 7.98 4.29
N LEU A 107 -15.43 9.01 4.49
CA LEU A 107 -13.98 8.94 4.26
C LEU A 107 -13.33 7.69 4.87
N VAL A 108 -13.47 7.48 6.18
CA VAL A 108 -12.86 6.32 6.87
C VAL A 108 -13.47 5.01 6.40
N GLY A 109 -14.81 4.97 6.26
CA GLY A 109 -15.53 3.80 5.77
C GLY A 109 -15.12 3.39 4.35
N SER A 110 -14.78 4.36 3.48
CA SER A 110 -14.35 4.09 2.10
C SER A 110 -13.03 3.33 2.04
N VAL A 111 -12.07 3.69 2.90
CA VAL A 111 -10.78 2.98 3.03
C VAL A 111 -11.01 1.57 3.54
N VAL A 112 -11.85 1.41 4.57
CA VAL A 112 -12.20 0.09 5.13
C VAL A 112 -12.92 -0.77 4.08
N SER A 113 -13.86 -0.20 3.32
CA SER A 113 -14.57 -0.91 2.26
C SER A 113 -13.64 -1.33 1.13
N ALA A 114 -12.71 -0.47 0.72
CA ALA A 114 -11.76 -0.78 -0.35
C ALA A 114 -10.79 -1.90 0.06
N ALA A 115 -10.50 -2.03 1.36
CA ALA A 115 -9.70 -3.11 1.92
C ALA A 115 -10.46 -4.44 2.11
N GLY A 116 -11.69 -4.55 1.59
CA GLY A 116 -12.51 -5.77 1.69
C GLY A 116 -13.60 -5.72 2.76
N GLY A 117 -13.74 -4.60 3.48
CA GLY A 117 -14.87 -4.35 4.38
C GLY A 117 -14.51 -4.33 5.87
N PRO A 118 -15.54 -4.30 6.73
CA PRO A 118 -15.41 -4.06 8.19
C PRO A 118 -14.37 -4.92 8.92
N HIS A 119 -14.20 -6.19 8.53
CA HIS A 119 -13.23 -7.09 9.15
C HIS A 119 -11.77 -6.64 8.98
N ALA A 120 -11.47 -5.85 7.94
CA ALA A 120 -10.13 -5.35 7.66
C ALA A 120 -9.79 -4.07 8.45
N VAL A 121 -10.70 -3.50 9.23
CA VAL A 121 -10.54 -2.20 9.91
C VAL A 121 -9.27 -2.11 10.78
N HIS A 122 -8.87 -3.22 11.40
CA HIS A 122 -7.68 -3.29 12.26
C HIS A 122 -6.43 -3.82 11.54
N SER A 123 -6.52 -4.11 10.24
CA SER A 123 -5.37 -4.56 9.44
C SER A 123 -4.31 -3.46 9.37
N GLN A 124 -3.03 -3.85 9.28
CA GLN A 124 -1.95 -2.86 9.14
C GLN A 124 -2.09 -2.01 7.87
N GLU A 125 -2.61 -2.59 6.79
CA GLU A 125 -2.83 -1.91 5.53
C GLU A 125 -3.82 -0.74 5.69
N VAL A 126 -4.99 -0.99 6.28
CA VAL A 126 -5.98 0.06 6.57
C VAL A 126 -5.41 1.13 7.50
N GLN A 127 -4.71 0.72 8.57
CA GLN A 127 -4.14 1.66 9.53
C GLN A 127 -3.07 2.57 8.86
N ARG A 128 -2.23 2.02 8.00
CA ARG A 128 -1.21 2.78 7.25
C ARG A 128 -1.83 3.66 6.17
N ALA A 129 -2.90 3.22 5.52
CA ALA A 129 -3.66 4.05 4.59
C ALA A 129 -4.29 5.24 5.32
N LEU A 130 -4.88 5.03 6.49
CA LEU A 130 -5.42 6.13 7.30
C LEU A 130 -4.34 7.09 7.81
N ASP A 131 -3.13 6.60 8.09
CA ASP A 131 -1.98 7.47 8.39
C ASP A 131 -1.63 8.38 7.20
N LEU A 132 -1.67 7.87 5.97
CA LEU A 132 -1.47 8.67 4.75
C LEU A 132 -2.58 9.71 4.56
N VAL A 133 -3.84 9.33 4.75
CA VAL A 133 -4.98 10.27 4.64
C VAL A 133 -4.90 11.36 5.68
N TRP A 134 -4.60 11.01 6.93
CA TRP A 134 -4.42 12.02 7.98
C TRP A 134 -3.22 12.92 7.69
N HIS A 135 -2.11 12.37 7.20
CA HIS A 135 -0.96 13.18 6.79
C HIS A 135 -1.33 14.17 5.69
N ALA A 136 -2.04 13.71 4.64
CA ALA A 136 -2.52 14.56 3.56
C ALA A 136 -3.46 15.68 4.03
N LEU A 137 -4.19 15.46 5.14
CA LEU A 137 -5.08 16.47 5.72
C LEU A 137 -4.32 17.49 6.59
N ALA A 138 -3.42 17.00 7.43
CA ALA A 138 -2.90 17.76 8.57
C ALA A 138 -1.47 18.26 8.39
N VAL A 139 -0.76 17.79 7.36
CA VAL A 139 0.66 18.08 7.15
C VAL A 139 0.86 18.67 5.75
N GLU A 140 1.77 19.63 5.65
CA GLU A 140 2.17 20.23 4.38
C GLU A 140 2.75 19.16 3.42
N GLU A 141 2.36 19.25 2.14
CA GLU A 141 2.81 18.32 1.11
C GLU A 141 4.34 18.37 0.97
N GLY A 142 4.98 17.20 0.91
CA GLY A 142 6.44 17.10 0.86
C GLY A 142 7.13 16.98 2.22
N GLN A 143 6.40 16.90 3.34
CA GLN A 143 6.96 16.39 4.60
C GLN A 143 6.96 14.85 4.63
N PRO A 144 7.87 14.22 5.39
CA PRO A 144 7.87 12.76 5.54
C PRO A 144 6.73 12.27 6.43
N VAL A 145 6.19 11.11 6.10
CA VAL A 145 5.08 10.50 6.88
C VAL A 145 5.60 9.92 8.20
N LEU A 146 4.90 10.21 9.29
CA LEU A 146 5.13 9.60 10.59
C LEU A 146 4.38 8.27 10.69
N TRP A 147 5.12 7.20 10.43
CA TRP A 147 4.63 5.82 10.48
C TRP A 147 4.54 5.30 11.92
N CYS A 148 3.62 4.36 12.13
CA CYS A 148 3.44 3.65 13.40
C CYS A 148 3.23 4.55 14.63
N PRO A 149 2.31 5.53 14.58
CA PRO A 149 1.95 6.31 15.77
C PRO A 149 1.42 5.40 16.89
N ALA A 150 1.45 5.90 18.13
CA ALA A 150 0.87 5.22 19.28
C ALA A 150 -0.65 4.99 19.08
N PRO A 151 -1.24 3.94 19.70
CA PRO A 151 -2.64 3.57 19.45
C PRO A 151 -3.65 4.68 19.74
N ASP A 152 -3.46 5.43 20.81
CA ASP A 152 -4.28 6.59 21.20
C ASP A 152 -4.19 7.73 20.17
N ILE A 153 -2.99 8.00 19.65
CA ILE A 153 -2.77 8.93 18.55
C ILE A 153 -3.52 8.48 17.29
N ARG A 154 -3.49 7.19 16.92
CA ARG A 154 -4.29 6.69 15.78
C ARG A 154 -5.77 6.93 15.95
N MET A 155 -6.29 6.65 17.14
CA MET A 155 -7.69 6.91 17.45
C MET A 155 -8.02 8.41 17.39
N GLY A 156 -7.10 9.28 17.80
CA GLY A 156 -7.21 10.73 17.59
C GLY A 156 -7.31 11.08 16.10
N ARG A 157 -6.37 10.60 15.29
CA ARG A 157 -6.35 10.82 13.82
C ARG A 157 -7.64 10.39 13.14
N VAL A 158 -8.18 9.22 13.50
CA VAL A 158 -9.46 8.73 12.94
C VAL A 158 -10.63 9.64 13.33
N ARG A 159 -10.64 10.19 14.55
CA ARG A 159 -11.65 11.18 14.97
C ARG A 159 -11.53 12.50 14.22
N ASP A 160 -10.30 12.96 13.94
CA ASP A 160 -10.07 14.15 13.12
C ASP A 160 -10.63 13.96 11.71
N LEU A 161 -10.31 12.82 11.08
CA LEU A 161 -10.81 12.47 9.75
C LEU A 161 -12.34 12.37 9.73
N THR A 162 -12.93 11.78 10.76
CA THR A 162 -14.40 11.66 10.88
C THR A 162 -15.03 13.04 11.04
N SER A 163 -14.48 13.88 11.92
CA SER A 163 -14.97 15.25 12.15
C SER A 163 -14.84 16.12 10.89
N TRP A 164 -13.73 15.99 10.17
CA TRP A 164 -13.50 16.71 8.92
C TRP A 164 -14.46 16.29 7.80
N ASN A 165 -14.76 14.99 7.70
CA ASN A 165 -15.77 14.43 6.77
C ASN A 165 -17.19 14.93 7.11
N ASP A 166 -17.50 15.00 8.39
CA ASP A 166 -18.85 15.30 8.89
C ASP A 166 -19.12 16.81 9.03
N SER A 167 -18.19 17.66 8.59
CA SER A 167 -18.43 19.11 8.54
C SER A 167 -19.63 19.43 7.63
N PRO A 168 -20.59 20.28 8.04
CA PRO A 168 -21.79 20.57 7.25
C PRO A 168 -21.52 21.14 5.84
N ALA A 169 -20.37 21.79 5.64
CA ALA A 169 -19.97 22.35 4.35
C ALA A 169 -19.23 21.33 3.45
N ARG A 170 -18.92 20.14 3.98
CA ARG A 170 -18.17 19.11 3.24
C ARG A 170 -18.98 18.61 2.06
N ASN A 171 -18.29 18.27 0.98
CA ASN A 171 -18.87 17.54 -0.15
C ASN A 171 -18.00 16.36 -0.59
N SER A 172 -18.58 15.48 -1.40
CA SER A 172 -17.90 14.27 -1.89
C SER A 172 -16.64 14.57 -2.72
N GLY A 173 -16.65 15.67 -3.50
CA GLY A 173 -15.51 16.08 -4.31
C GLY A 173 -14.30 16.45 -3.47
N GLU A 174 -14.49 17.14 -2.35
CA GLU A 174 -13.41 17.44 -1.41
C GLU A 174 -12.85 16.19 -0.74
N VAL A 175 -13.72 15.24 -0.38
CA VAL A 175 -13.31 13.96 0.21
C VAL A 175 -12.51 13.12 -0.77
N ALA A 176 -12.96 13.04 -2.03
CA ALA A 176 -12.23 12.39 -3.11
C ALA A 176 -10.90 13.11 -3.40
N GLY A 177 -10.88 14.44 -3.35
CA GLY A 177 -9.68 15.25 -3.51
C GLY A 177 -8.65 15.01 -2.40
N LEU A 178 -9.08 14.82 -1.15
CA LEU A 178 -8.20 14.44 -0.05
C LEU A 178 -7.57 13.05 -0.27
N LEU A 179 -8.36 12.07 -0.72
CA LEU A 179 -7.86 10.73 -1.06
C LEU A 179 -6.84 10.79 -2.21
N LEU A 180 -7.10 11.61 -3.24
CA LEU A 180 -6.14 11.84 -4.33
C LEU A 180 -4.83 12.48 -3.82
N THR A 181 -4.91 13.39 -2.85
CA THR A 181 -3.71 13.93 -2.19
C THR A 181 -2.98 12.85 -1.41
N ALA A 182 -3.68 11.96 -0.71
CA ALA A 182 -3.07 10.83 -0.02
C ALA A 182 -2.40 9.83 -0.97
N GLU A 183 -2.98 9.59 -2.17
CA GLU A 183 -2.34 8.82 -3.25
C GLU A 183 -0.98 9.44 -3.61
N ARG A 184 -0.90 10.77 -3.80
CA ARG A 184 0.37 11.47 -4.08
C ARG A 184 1.37 11.37 -2.92
N VAL A 185 0.91 11.44 -1.67
CA VAL A 185 1.78 11.24 -0.49
C VAL A 185 2.43 9.85 -0.52
N ALA A 186 1.69 8.80 -0.91
CA ALA A 186 2.24 7.45 -1.04
C ALA A 186 3.37 7.38 -2.10
N VAL A 187 3.16 8.04 -3.25
CA VAL A 187 4.16 8.14 -4.33
C VAL A 187 5.41 8.87 -3.85
N HIS A 188 5.26 10.03 -3.21
CA HIS A 188 6.41 10.77 -2.67
C HIS A 188 7.19 9.97 -1.61
N GLU A 189 6.50 9.22 -0.75
CA GLU A 189 7.18 8.33 0.21
C GLU A 189 7.95 7.20 -0.50
N ALA A 190 7.44 6.68 -1.62
CA ALA A 190 8.13 5.67 -2.41
C ALA A 190 9.40 6.24 -3.05
N GLU A 191 9.34 7.47 -3.57
CA GLU A 191 10.49 8.19 -4.10
C GLU A 191 11.57 8.38 -3.02
N ARG A 192 11.20 8.83 -1.81
CA ARG A 192 12.14 8.95 -0.69
C ARG A 192 12.81 7.61 -0.33
N VAL A 193 12.06 6.51 -0.39
CA VAL A 193 12.63 5.17 -0.14
C VAL A 193 13.66 4.82 -1.21
N ARG A 194 13.38 5.09 -2.49
CA ARG A 194 14.33 4.87 -3.61
C ARG A 194 15.58 5.73 -3.46
N GLU A 195 15.42 7.02 -3.18
CA GLU A 195 16.53 7.95 -2.98
C GLU A 195 17.44 7.52 -1.83
N ARG A 196 16.87 7.14 -0.68
CA ARG A 196 17.64 6.64 0.47
C ARG A 196 18.36 5.34 0.15
N ALA A 197 17.78 4.47 -0.67
CA ALA A 197 18.43 3.23 -1.10
C ALA A 197 19.65 3.52 -2.01
N VAL A 198 19.50 4.43 -2.99
CA VAL A 198 20.58 4.84 -3.90
C VAL A 198 21.69 5.59 -3.16
N ALA A 199 21.35 6.51 -2.26
CA ALA A 199 22.35 7.24 -1.48
C ALA A 199 23.21 6.29 -0.63
N ARG A 200 22.61 5.22 -0.10
CA ARG A 200 23.30 4.20 0.71
C ARG A 200 24.08 3.17 -0.09
N SER A 201 23.75 2.95 -1.36
CA SER A 201 24.56 2.07 -2.22
C SER A 201 25.80 2.77 -2.77
N ARG A 202 25.81 4.11 -2.74
CA ARG A 202 26.94 4.95 -3.18
C ARG A 202 27.94 5.31 -2.07
N ALA A 203 27.56 5.12 -0.80
CA ALA A 203 28.36 5.39 0.38
C ALA A 203 29.10 4.12 0.85
#